data_AF-A0A1I2DYF0-F1
#
_entry.id   AF-A0A1I2DYF0-F1
#
_cell.length_a   1.000
_cell.length_b   1.000
_cell.length_c   1.000
_cell.angle_alpha   90.00
_cell.angle_beta   90.00
_cell.angle_gamma   90.00
#
_symmetry.space_group_name_H-M   'P 1'
#
loop_
_entity.id
_entity.type
_entity.pdbx_description
1 polymer ?
#
loop_
_entity_poly.entity_id
_entity_poly.type
_entity_poly.pdbx_seq_one_letter_code
_entity_poly.pdbx_strand_id
1 'polypeptide(L)' 'MLRCGNQIRLTRREAEVFKEITDFEPADIRTLADLERYVAQCKGYYHGTSYATAFLHWLIDGQLDACVGRPDARQGGR' A
#
# COMPACT_ATOMS: atom_id res chain seq x y z
N MET A 1 4.91 9.87 2.72
CA MET A 1 5.32 9.13 3.93
C MET A 1 6.33 9.97 4.69
N LEU A 2 6.28 10.00 6.02
CA LEU A 2 7.37 10.55 6.82
C LEU A 2 8.30 9.41 7.21
N ARG A 3 9.57 9.47 6.84
CA ARG A 3 10.57 8.45 7.19
C ARG A 3 11.50 9.02 8.26
N CYS A 4 11.54 8.38 9.42
CA CYS A 4 12.42 8.71 10.53
C CYS A 4 13.37 7.54 10.76
N GLY A 5 14.50 7.52 10.01
CA GLY A 5 15.43 6.39 10.02
C GLY A 5 14.79 5.09 9.53
N ASN A 6 14.71 4.09 10.42
CA ASN A 6 14.08 2.79 10.14
C ASN A 6 12.57 2.76 10.43
N GLN A 7 12.03 3.84 11.01
CA GLN A 7 10.61 4.00 11.22
C GLN A 7 9.99 4.79 10.08
N ILE A 8 8.79 4.38 9.69
CA ILE A 8 7.94 5.09 8.76
C ILE A 8 6.68 5.53 9.49
N ARG A 9 6.12 6.64 9.07
CA ARG A 9 4.81 7.10 9.49
C ARG A 9 4.03 7.49 8.26
N LEU A 10 2.92 6.79 8.02
CA LEU A 10 1.98 7.18 6.99
C LEU A 10 1.44 8.56 7.33
N THR A 11 1.42 9.44 6.34
CA THR A 11 0.67 10.69 6.45
C THR A 11 -0.82 10.39 6.41
N ARG A 12 -1.64 11.29 6.95
CA ARG A 12 -3.11 11.14 6.96
C ARG A 12 -3.66 10.82 5.56
N ARG A 13 -3.14 11.49 4.53
CA ARG A 13 -3.56 11.28 3.14
C ARG A 13 -3.25 9.87 2.64
N GLU A 14 -2.09 9.32 2.99
CA GLU A 14 -1.72 7.95 2.61
C GLU A 14 -2.60 6.93 3.33
N ALA A 15 -2.88 7.16 4.61
CA ALA A 15 -3.78 6.33 5.38
C ALA A 15 -5.21 6.35 4.83
N GLU A 16 -5.72 7.52 4.41
CA GLU A 16 -7.03 7.64 3.76
C GLU A 16 -7.07 6.91 2.43
N VAL A 17 -6.04 7.04 1.58
CA VAL A 17 -5.98 6.29 0.31
C VAL A 17 -5.93 4.77 0.55
N PHE A 18 -5.13 4.30 1.51
CA PHE A 18 -5.12 2.87 1.85
C PHE A 18 -6.48 2.39 2.35
N LYS A 19 -7.17 3.19 3.16
CA LYS A 19 -8.53 2.89 3.63
C LYS A 19 -9.53 2.89 2.48
N GLU A 20 -9.45 3.83 1.54
CA GLU A 20 -10.34 3.83 0.36
C GLU A 20 -10.12 2.61 -0.54
N ILE A 21 -8.86 2.15 -0.68
CA ILE A 21 -8.52 1.01 -1.54
C ILE A 21 -8.87 -0.32 -0.86
N THR A 22 -8.50 -0.47 0.41
CA THR A 22 -8.53 -1.75 1.11
C THR A 22 -9.66 -1.86 2.13
N ASP A 23 -10.44 -0.80 2.36
CA ASP A 23 -11.45 -0.68 3.42
C ASP A 23 -10.91 -0.86 4.87
N PHE A 24 -9.65 -1.25 5.02
CA PHE A 24 -8.96 -1.44 6.30
C PHE A 24 -8.27 -0.15 6.76
N GLU A 25 -8.23 0.06 8.08
CA GLU A 25 -7.50 1.19 8.67
C GLU A 25 -6.01 0.84 8.89
N PRO A 26 -5.06 1.56 8.24
CA PRO A 26 -3.64 1.36 8.45
C PRO A 26 -3.14 2.11 9.70
N ALA A 27 -3.72 1.78 10.86
CA ALA A 27 -3.52 2.53 12.10
C ALA A 27 -2.21 2.21 12.86
N ASP A 28 -1.54 1.09 12.56
CA ASP A 28 -0.35 0.64 13.33
C ASP A 28 0.91 0.43 12.47
N ILE A 29 1.04 1.17 11.37
CA ILE A 29 2.18 1.03 10.46
C ILE A 29 3.32 1.94 10.91
N ARG A 30 4.36 1.34 11.50
CA ARG A 30 5.53 2.06 12.06
C ARG A 30 6.84 1.75 11.34
N THR A 31 6.90 0.67 10.57
CA THR A 31 8.06 0.28 9.76
C THR A 31 7.63 -0.17 8.37
N LEU A 32 8.58 -0.22 7.43
CA LEU A 32 8.32 -0.75 6.09
C LEU A 32 7.83 -2.21 6.17
N ALA A 33 8.39 -3.00 7.08
CA ALA A 33 7.97 -4.37 7.31
C ALA A 33 6.52 -4.47 7.81
N ASP A 34 6.07 -3.54 8.66
CA ASP A 34 4.65 -3.47 9.07
C ASP A 34 3.74 -3.17 7.87
N LEU A 35 4.19 -2.28 6.98
CA LEU A 35 3.45 -1.95 5.76
C LEU A 35 3.36 -3.14 4.81
N GLU A 36 4.46 -3.88 4.61
CA GLU A 36 4.46 -5.09 3.80
C GLU A 36 3.56 -6.19 4.40
N ARG A 37 3.56 -6.35 5.73
CA ARG A 37 2.68 -7.29 6.44
C ARG A 37 1.21 -6.91 6.29
N TYR A 38 0.89 -5.61 6.42
CA TYR A 38 -0.46 -5.09 6.19
C TYR A 38 -0.93 -5.39 4.76
N VAL A 39 -0.09 -5.09 3.76
CA VAL A 39 -0.39 -5.39 2.36
C VAL A 39 -0.60 -6.89 2.14
N ALA A 40 0.25 -7.76 2.71
CA ALA A 40 0.10 -9.20 2.60
C ALA A 40 -1.21 -9.70 3.24
N GLN A 41 -1.62 -9.12 4.37
CA GLN A 41 -2.88 -9.44 5.02
C GLN A 41 -4.09 -8.99 4.18
N CYS A 42 -4.06 -7.77 3.62
CA CYS A 42 -5.10 -7.30 2.70
C CYS A 42 -5.20 -8.20 1.47
N LYS A 43 -4.06 -8.56 0.85
CA LYS A 43 -4.04 -9.50 -0.30
C LYS A 43 -4.55 -10.89 0.06
N GLY A 44 -4.31 -11.35 1.29
CA GLY A 44 -4.86 -12.62 1.79
C GLY A 44 -6.38 -12.56 2.01
N TYR A 45 -6.89 -11.43 2.47
CA TYR A 45 -8.33 -11.20 2.67
C TYR A 45 -9.07 -11.14 1.32
N TYR A 46 -8.52 -10.38 0.37
CA TYR A 46 -8.98 -10.35 -1.02
C TYR A 46 -8.50 -11.59 -1.77
N HIS A 47 -8.98 -12.76 -1.37
CA HIS A 47 -8.78 -14.00 -2.11
C HIS A 47 -9.72 -14.06 -3.33
N GLY A 48 -9.16 -14.26 -4.52
CA GLY A 48 -9.92 -14.39 -5.76
C GLY A 48 -9.03 -14.34 -6.99
N THR A 49 -9.31 -15.17 -7.99
CA THR A 49 -8.60 -15.16 -9.30
C THR A 49 -9.20 -14.15 -10.29
N SER A 50 -10.18 -13.36 -9.85
CA SER A 50 -10.84 -12.36 -10.69
C SER A 50 -9.88 -11.20 -11.01
N TYR A 51 -10.07 -10.61 -12.19
CA TYR A 51 -9.35 -9.40 -12.61
C TYR A 51 -9.44 -8.27 -11.58
N ALA A 52 -10.58 -8.14 -10.88
CA ALA A 52 -10.77 -7.19 -9.80
C ALA A 52 -9.77 -7.37 -8.64
N THR A 53 -9.46 -8.60 -8.26
CA THR A 53 -8.49 -8.91 -7.21
C THR A 53 -7.06 -8.58 -7.65
N ALA A 54 -6.70 -8.97 -8.88
CA ALA A 54 -5.39 -8.63 -9.45
C ALA A 54 -5.21 -7.10 -9.59
N PHE A 55 -6.27 -6.40 -9.98
CA PHE A 55 -6.29 -4.94 -10.06
C PHE A 55 -6.14 -4.29 -8.68
N LEU A 56 -6.86 -4.79 -7.65
CA LEU A 56 -6.69 -4.37 -6.26
C LEU A 56 -5.24 -4.57 -5.79
N HIS A 57 -4.66 -5.74 -6.04
CA HIS A 57 -3.29 -6.04 -5.65
C HIS A 57 -2.29 -5.10 -6.33
N TRP A 58 -2.49 -4.80 -7.60
CA TRP A 58 -1.69 -3.84 -8.34
C TRP A 58 -1.85 -2.41 -7.81
N LEU A 59 -3.07 -2.00 -7.46
CA LEU A 59 -3.36 -0.67 -6.91
C LEU A 59 -2.63 -0.45 -5.58
N ILE A 60 -2.65 -1.47 -4.71
CA ILE A 60 -1.96 -1.48 -3.41
C ILE A 60 -0.44 -1.42 -3.62
N ASP A 61 0.11 -2.21 -4.54
CA ASP A 61 1.56 -2.21 -4.84
C ASP A 61 2.04 -0.85 -5.34
N GLY A 62 1.30 -0.21 -6.25
CA GLY A 62 1.67 1.13 -6.70
C GLY A 62 1.59 2.18 -5.60
N GLN A 63 0.71 2.00 -4.60
CA GLN A 63 0.60 2.92 -3.47
C GLN A 63 1.79 2.73 -2.53
N LEU A 64 2.21 1.48 -2.32
CA LEU A 64 3.44 1.14 -1.61
C LEU A 64 4.67 1.77 -2.29
N ASP A 65 4.77 1.63 -3.61
CA ASP A 65 5.90 2.14 -4.39
C ASP A 65 6.02 3.67 -4.33
N ALA A 66 4.89 4.37 -4.49
CA ALA A 66 4.79 5.82 -4.32
C ALA A 66 5.13 6.28 -2.88
N CYS A 67 4.81 5.47 -1.88
CA CYS A 67 5.09 5.73 -0.46
C CYS A 67 6.60 5.58 -0.16
N VAL A 68 7.25 4.60 -0.78
CA VAL A 68 8.68 4.29 -0.63
C VAL A 68 9.57 5.20 -1.49
N GLY A 69 8.98 5.91 -2.46
CA GLY A 69 9.71 6.74 -3.41
C GLY A 69 10.51 5.92 -4.43
N ARG A 70 10.08 4.66 -4.67
CA ARG A 70 10.54 3.93 -5.85
C ARG A 70 9.92 4.58 -7.10
N PRO A 71 10.57 4.46 -8.27
CA PRO A 71 10.00 4.96 -9.50
C PRO A 71 8.72 4.16 -9.79
N ASP A 72 7.62 4.83 -9.47
CA ASP A 72 6.25 4.48 -9.78
C ASP A 72 6.11 3.63 -11.06
N ALA A 73 5.80 2.34 -10.89
CA ALA A 73 5.48 1.46 -12.01
C ALA A 73 4.20 1.88 -12.77
N ARG A 74 3.44 2.88 -12.29
CA ARG A 74 2.27 3.43 -12.99
C ARG A 74 2.64 4.44 -14.09
N GLN A 75 3.88 4.93 -14.16
CA GLN A 75 4.33 5.94 -15.13
C GLN A 75 5.01 5.39 -16.40
N GLY A 76 4.96 4.08 -16.64
CA GLY A 76 5.44 3.44 -17.87
C GLY A 76 4.44 3.56 -19.03
N GLY A 77 4.06 4.77 -19.43
CA GLY A 77 3.17 5.00 -20.56
C GLY A 77 3.43 6.36 -21.18
N ARG A 78 4.40 6.42 -22.10
CA ARG A 78 4.56 7.52 -23.06
C ARG A 78 4.35 6.99 -24.46
#